data_AF-A0A812NTR8-F1
#
_entry.id   AF-A0A812NTR8-F1
#
_cell.length_a   1.000
_cell.length_b   1.000
_cell.length_c   1.000
_cell.angle_alpha   90.00
_cell.angle_beta   90.00
_cell.angle_gamma   90.00
#
_symmetry.space_group_name_H-M   'P 1'
#
loop_
_entity.id
_entity.type
_entity.pdbx_description
1 polymer ?
#
loop_
_entity_poly.entity_id
_entity_poly.type
_entity_poly.pdbx_seq_one_letter_code
_entity_poly.pdbx_strand_id
1 'polypeptide(L)'
;METAASSGSSDSTEDVTVSVLSIAGEQVCSVLLPRDTTLVDLKEHLTATLGSSVTSADVLCHGAESWQEPQSRPLVGVAGCSVEVTLVRHQGIHAGDLLYYSGHSIVVRSDGHALVERGMRCRVMPERAFAENYHKVFVEEAGARGVKADIHAAHLSRTPPAIPVSGKVGDVFYYTGPPRLGRDGAELQPGEQGEVVEEGVLPGSLRLRFANFPDLCSVELRHLRPEPPPVLPGSCLLGLCACLRRFSAWLCRFIAPASARASGVQPSNFRFRARDGT
;
A
#
# COMPACT_ATOMS: atom_id res chain seq x y z
N MET A 1 24.42 -14.43 -78.73
CA MET A 1 23.84 -13.16 -78.27
C MET A 1 22.38 -13.44 -77.96
N GLU A 2 22.05 -13.66 -76.70
CA GLU A 2 20.80 -13.13 -76.14
C GLU A 2 20.91 -13.21 -74.62
N THR A 3 20.68 -12.05 -74.02
CA THR A 3 21.05 -11.63 -72.69
C THR A 3 19.98 -12.03 -71.69
N ALA A 4 20.43 -12.54 -70.55
CA ALA A 4 19.62 -12.73 -69.36
C ALA A 4 19.03 -11.41 -68.86
N ALA A 5 17.79 -11.46 -68.36
CA ALA A 5 17.23 -10.48 -67.44
C ALA A 5 16.60 -11.24 -66.26
N SER A 6 17.44 -11.60 -65.30
CA SER A 6 17.01 -12.01 -63.96
C SER A 6 16.74 -10.74 -63.16
N SER A 7 15.47 -10.38 -63.00
CA SER A 7 15.06 -9.31 -62.09
C SER A 7 15.03 -9.88 -60.67
N GLY A 8 16.18 -9.88 -60.00
CA GLY A 8 16.25 -10.03 -58.55
C GLY A 8 15.69 -8.76 -57.92
N SER A 9 14.46 -8.82 -57.42
CA SER A 9 13.95 -7.80 -56.50
C SER A 9 14.74 -7.94 -55.20
N SER A 10 15.78 -7.13 -55.06
CA SER A 10 16.43 -6.89 -53.77
C SER A 10 15.41 -6.18 -52.89
N ASP A 11 14.61 -6.97 -52.19
CA ASP A 11 13.70 -6.53 -51.15
C ASP A 11 14.57 -5.95 -50.04
N SER A 12 14.84 -4.64 -50.14
CA SER A 12 15.55 -3.90 -49.12
C SER A 12 14.61 -3.85 -47.92
N THR A 13 14.76 -4.80 -47.00
CA THR A 13 14.21 -4.73 -45.66
C THR A 13 14.70 -3.43 -45.05
N GLU A 14 13.88 -2.39 -45.12
CA GLU A 14 14.20 -1.09 -44.55
C GLU A 14 14.34 -1.28 -43.05
N ASP A 15 15.54 -1.03 -42.53
CA ASP A 15 15.79 -1.04 -41.10
C ASP A 15 15.10 0.16 -40.44
N VAL A 16 14.55 -0.06 -39.26
CA VAL A 16 13.90 0.97 -38.43
C VAL A 16 14.65 1.10 -37.12
N THR A 17 14.91 2.34 -36.72
CA THR A 17 15.46 2.67 -35.42
C THR A 17 14.34 2.60 -34.38
N VAL A 18 14.46 1.70 -33.41
CA VAL A 18 13.50 1.56 -32.31
C VAL A 18 14.11 2.22 -31.07
N SER A 19 13.58 3.38 -30.69
CA SER A 19 13.93 4.10 -29.47
C SER A 19 13.06 3.59 -28.33
N VAL A 20 13.66 2.88 -27.37
CA VAL A 20 12.92 2.33 -26.23
C VAL A 20 12.94 3.31 -25.07
N LEU A 21 11.74 3.69 -24.64
CA LEU A 21 11.49 4.61 -23.53
C LEU A 21 11.01 3.85 -22.29
N SER A 22 11.33 4.38 -21.12
CA SER A 22 10.73 3.97 -19.85
C SER A 22 9.33 4.58 -19.71
N ILE A 23 8.55 4.10 -18.75
CA ILE A 23 7.25 4.70 -18.39
C ILE A 23 7.35 6.17 -17.94
N ALA A 24 8.56 6.62 -17.57
CA ALA A 24 8.82 8.02 -17.20
C ALA A 24 9.16 8.89 -18.43
N GLY A 25 9.20 8.31 -19.63
CA GLY A 25 9.58 9.01 -20.87
C GLY A 25 11.09 9.13 -21.08
N GLU A 26 11.91 8.49 -20.24
CA GLU A 26 13.37 8.48 -20.40
C GLU A 26 13.80 7.41 -21.39
N GLN A 27 14.70 7.76 -22.32
CA GLN A 27 15.24 6.78 -23.26
C GLN A 27 16.16 5.78 -22.55
N VAL A 28 15.81 4.50 -22.64
CA VAL A 28 16.56 3.39 -22.04
C VAL A 28 17.61 2.88 -23.02
N CYS A 29 17.24 2.68 -24.29
CA CYS A 29 18.17 2.29 -25.35
C CYS A 29 17.60 2.63 -26.74
N SER A 30 18.43 2.44 -27.77
CA SER A 30 18.01 2.47 -29.18
C SER A 30 18.60 1.28 -29.90
N VAL A 31 17.79 0.58 -30.69
CA VAL A 31 18.22 -0.59 -31.48
C VAL A 31 17.79 -0.41 -32.93
N LEU A 32 18.63 -0.83 -33.87
CA LEU A 32 18.32 -0.82 -35.30
C LEU A 32 17.87 -2.24 -35.68
N LEU A 33 16.64 -2.37 -36.19
CA LEU A 33 16.03 -3.67 -36.47
C LEU A 33 15.31 -3.67 -37.82
N PRO A 34 15.27 -4.81 -38.53
CA PRO A 34 14.45 -4.97 -39.73
C PRO A 34 12.96 -4.74 -39.44
N ARG A 35 12.21 -4.16 -40.39
CA ARG A 35 10.76 -3.94 -40.24
C ARG A 35 9.93 -5.20 -40.06
N ASP A 36 10.40 -6.34 -40.51
CA ASP A 36 9.71 -7.62 -40.41
C ASP A 36 9.99 -8.36 -39.09
N THR A 37 10.80 -7.77 -38.19
CA THR A 37 11.12 -8.29 -36.86
C THR A 37 9.85 -8.62 -36.07
N THR A 38 9.79 -9.84 -35.54
CA THR A 38 8.67 -10.26 -34.69
C THR A 38 8.78 -9.64 -33.29
N LEU A 39 7.68 -9.61 -32.54
CA LEU A 39 7.70 -9.12 -31.16
C LEU A 39 8.65 -9.94 -30.27
N VAL A 40 8.78 -11.25 -30.50
CA VAL A 40 9.74 -12.12 -29.79
C VAL A 40 11.16 -11.69 -30.09
N ASP A 41 11.53 -11.57 -31.37
CA ASP A 41 12.88 -11.20 -31.77
C ASP A 41 13.26 -9.80 -31.27
N LEU A 42 12.29 -8.87 -31.26
CA LEU A 42 12.44 -7.54 -30.65
C LEU A 42 12.75 -7.66 -29.16
N LYS A 43 11.97 -8.44 -28.39
CA LYS A 43 12.21 -8.65 -26.95
C LYS A 43 13.55 -9.32 -26.67
N GLU A 44 13.98 -10.25 -27.50
CA GLU A 44 15.30 -10.89 -27.40
C GLU A 44 16.43 -9.89 -27.65
N HIS A 45 16.33 -9.05 -28.68
CA HIS A 45 17.30 -7.98 -28.95
C HIS A 45 17.36 -6.94 -27.82
N LEU A 46 16.21 -6.57 -27.27
CA LEU A 46 16.15 -5.68 -26.11
C LEU A 46 16.78 -6.34 -24.87
N THR A 47 16.58 -7.64 -24.66
CA THR A 47 17.21 -8.38 -23.57
C THR A 47 18.73 -8.37 -23.69
N ALA A 48 19.25 -8.64 -24.89
CA ALA A 48 20.68 -8.63 -25.17
C ALA A 48 21.29 -7.23 -24.98
N THR A 49 20.58 -6.18 -25.40
CA THR A 49 21.06 -4.79 -25.34
C THR A 49 20.99 -4.21 -23.93
N LEU A 50 19.92 -4.50 -23.20
CA LEU A 50 19.67 -3.96 -21.85
C LEU A 50 20.36 -4.77 -20.74
N GLY A 51 20.93 -5.94 -21.06
CA GLY A 51 21.50 -6.86 -20.07
C GLY A 51 20.49 -7.33 -19.02
N SER A 52 19.19 -7.18 -19.28
CA SER A 52 18.09 -7.52 -18.38
C SER A 52 16.97 -8.19 -19.18
N SER A 53 16.43 -9.28 -18.63
CA SER A 53 15.45 -10.12 -19.32
C SER A 53 14.15 -9.37 -19.57
N VAL A 54 13.80 -9.17 -20.84
CA VAL A 54 12.48 -8.73 -21.26
C VAL A 54 11.61 -9.98 -21.43
N THR A 55 10.67 -10.18 -20.51
CA THR A 55 9.86 -11.40 -20.42
C THR A 55 8.60 -11.33 -21.30
N SER A 56 7.90 -12.46 -21.44
CA SER A 56 6.59 -12.49 -22.09
C SER A 56 5.54 -11.64 -21.36
N ALA A 57 5.70 -11.43 -20.05
CA ALA A 57 4.82 -10.59 -19.25
C ALA A 57 5.03 -9.08 -19.53
N ASP A 58 6.21 -8.66 -19.99
CA ASP A 58 6.49 -7.26 -20.29
C ASP A 58 5.72 -6.81 -21.52
N VAL A 59 5.18 -5.59 -21.47
CA VAL A 59 4.38 -5.02 -22.56
C VAL A 59 5.19 -3.94 -23.25
N LEU A 60 5.23 -3.97 -24.58
CA LEU A 60 5.81 -2.93 -25.41
C LEU A 60 4.66 -2.09 -25.99
N CYS A 61 4.70 -0.77 -25.81
CA CYS A 61 3.65 0.13 -26.26
C CYS A 61 4.18 1.13 -27.28
N HIS A 62 3.43 1.39 -28.34
CA HIS A 62 3.69 2.47 -29.30
C HIS A 62 2.46 3.37 -29.37
N GLY A 63 2.59 4.61 -28.89
CA GLY A 63 1.45 5.50 -28.72
C GLY A 63 0.38 4.88 -27.79
N ALA A 64 -0.82 4.66 -28.32
CA ALA A 64 -1.93 4.04 -27.61
C ALA A 64 -2.01 2.51 -27.79
N GLU A 65 -1.19 1.94 -28.67
CA GLU A 65 -1.21 0.51 -28.99
C GLU A 65 -0.27 -0.26 -28.07
N SER A 66 -0.73 -1.40 -27.56
CA SER A 66 0.07 -2.33 -26.76
C SER A 66 0.31 -3.64 -27.53
N TRP A 67 1.57 -4.03 -27.67
CA TRP A 67 1.96 -5.25 -28.37
C TRP A 67 2.15 -6.40 -27.37
N GLN A 68 1.36 -7.46 -27.56
CA GLN A 68 1.37 -8.63 -26.67
C GLN A 68 1.55 -9.95 -27.44
N GLU A 69 1.11 -10.01 -28.69
CA GLU A 69 1.15 -11.24 -29.49
C GLU A 69 2.59 -11.57 -29.94
N PRO A 70 3.17 -12.71 -29.53
CA PRO A 70 4.59 -13.04 -29.78
C PRO A 70 4.97 -13.03 -31.28
N GLN A 71 4.07 -13.51 -32.13
CA GLN A 71 4.28 -13.64 -33.57
C GLN A 71 3.86 -12.40 -34.36
N SER A 72 3.38 -11.35 -33.67
CA SER A 72 3.03 -10.10 -34.34
C SER A 72 4.29 -9.41 -34.87
N ARG A 73 4.14 -8.67 -35.96
CA ARG A 73 5.20 -7.87 -36.59
C ARG A 73 4.86 -6.39 -36.41
N PRO A 74 5.04 -5.84 -35.20
CA PRO A 74 4.54 -4.52 -34.84
C PRO A 74 5.15 -3.37 -35.64
N LEU A 75 6.33 -3.60 -36.24
CA LEU A 75 7.03 -2.60 -37.05
C LEU A 75 6.50 -2.53 -38.49
N VAL A 76 5.72 -3.54 -38.93
CA VAL A 76 5.09 -3.59 -40.26
C VAL A 76 3.86 -2.66 -40.25
N GLY A 77 4.04 -1.44 -40.72
CA GLY A 77 2.98 -0.42 -40.81
C GLY A 77 3.31 0.88 -40.08
N VAL A 78 4.42 0.93 -39.33
CA VAL A 78 4.92 2.17 -38.76
C VAL A 78 5.48 3.05 -39.86
N ALA A 79 4.95 4.27 -39.98
CA ALA A 79 5.46 5.27 -40.90
C ALA A 79 6.78 5.87 -40.39
N GLY A 80 7.84 5.83 -41.21
CA GLY A 80 9.12 6.47 -40.94
C GLY A 80 10.28 5.51 -40.66
N CYS A 81 11.46 6.08 -40.41
CA CYS A 81 12.70 5.34 -40.14
C CYS A 81 13.02 5.21 -38.64
N SER A 82 12.17 5.78 -37.78
CA SER A 82 12.32 5.77 -36.33
C SER A 82 10.97 5.55 -35.68
N VAL A 83 10.91 4.70 -34.65
CA VAL A 83 9.72 4.50 -33.82
C VAL A 83 10.08 4.55 -32.35
N GLU A 84 9.20 5.15 -31.56
CA GLU A 84 9.34 5.23 -30.11
C GLU A 84 8.47 4.16 -29.46
N VAL A 85 9.07 3.32 -28.60
CA VAL A 85 8.38 2.23 -27.94
C VAL A 85 8.58 2.35 -26.44
N THR A 86 7.49 2.42 -25.68
CA THR A 86 7.55 2.41 -24.22
C THR A 86 7.60 0.96 -23.73
N LEU A 87 8.66 0.60 -23.01
CA LEU A 87 8.78 -0.70 -22.35
C LEU A 87 8.14 -0.66 -20.96
N VAL A 88 7.02 -1.34 -20.82
CA VAL A 88 6.33 -1.56 -19.55
C VAL A 88 6.75 -2.91 -18.99
N ARG A 89 7.77 -2.91 -18.13
CA ARG A 89 8.23 -4.13 -17.46
C ARG A 89 7.19 -4.59 -16.43
N HIS A 90 6.65 -5.78 -16.64
CA HIS A 90 5.66 -6.39 -15.77
C HIS A 90 6.30 -7.24 -14.67
N GLN A 91 7.56 -7.66 -14.78
CA GLN A 91 8.20 -8.44 -13.70
C GLN A 91 9.68 -8.14 -13.52
N GLY A 92 10.01 -7.48 -12.41
CA GLY A 92 11.38 -7.34 -11.91
C GLY A 92 11.51 -6.08 -11.07
N ILE A 93 12.06 -6.23 -9.87
CA ILE A 93 12.50 -5.11 -9.04
C ILE A 93 13.99 -4.92 -9.31
N HIS A 94 14.36 -3.77 -9.87
CA HIS A 94 15.72 -3.45 -10.29
C HIS A 94 16.36 -2.43 -9.35
N ALA A 95 17.69 -2.42 -9.30
CA ALA A 95 18.43 -1.38 -8.60
C ALA A 95 18.06 0.01 -9.15
N GLY A 96 17.81 0.96 -8.25
CA GLY A 96 17.34 2.30 -8.58
C GLY A 96 15.82 2.45 -8.66
N ASP A 97 15.04 1.36 -8.70
CA ASP A 97 13.58 1.43 -8.68
C ASP A 97 13.09 2.13 -7.40
N LEU A 98 12.11 3.02 -7.56
CA LEU A 98 11.35 3.61 -6.46
C LEU A 98 10.07 2.80 -6.27
N LEU A 99 9.95 2.19 -5.10
CA LEU A 99 8.83 1.33 -4.70
C LEU A 99 8.25 1.83 -3.38
N TYR A 100 7.14 1.22 -2.97
CA TYR A 100 6.49 1.47 -1.71
C TYR A 100 6.45 0.19 -0.89
N TYR A 101 6.70 0.32 0.41
CA TYR A 101 6.55 -0.80 1.32
C TYR A 101 5.08 -1.17 1.51
N SER A 102 4.70 -2.41 1.22
CA SER A 102 3.32 -2.91 1.35
C SER A 102 3.13 -3.93 2.48
N GLY A 103 4.21 -4.31 3.18
CA GLY A 103 4.22 -5.31 4.25
C GLY A 103 3.71 -4.83 5.61
N HIS A 104 3.90 -5.67 6.62
CA HIS A 104 3.62 -5.37 8.04
C HIS A 104 4.72 -4.47 8.62
N SER A 105 4.43 -3.60 9.60
CA SER A 105 5.46 -2.73 10.16
C SER A 105 6.62 -3.55 10.75
N ILE A 106 7.85 -3.25 10.31
CA ILE A 106 9.07 -3.92 10.77
C ILE A 106 10.00 -2.92 11.45
N VAL A 107 10.67 -3.37 12.51
CA VAL A 107 11.71 -2.60 13.19
C VAL A 107 13.07 -3.05 12.66
N VAL A 108 13.76 -2.16 11.97
CA VAL A 108 15.09 -2.38 11.44
C VAL A 108 16.10 -1.86 12.46
N ARG A 109 16.97 -2.75 12.93
CA ARG A 109 18.02 -2.44 13.89
C ARG A 109 19.31 -2.14 13.13
N SER A 110 19.42 -0.94 12.55
CA SER A 110 20.68 -0.44 12.02
C SER A 110 20.95 0.92 12.63
N ASP A 111 21.92 0.98 13.53
CA ASP A 111 22.44 2.18 14.22
C ASP A 111 21.41 3.04 15.00
N GLY A 112 20.17 2.56 15.05
CA GLY A 112 18.99 3.11 15.71
C GLY A 112 17.81 2.19 15.43
N HIS A 113 16.79 2.19 16.29
CA HIS A 113 15.55 1.46 16.04
C HIS A 113 14.72 2.26 15.02
N ALA A 114 14.85 1.94 13.73
CA ALA A 114 14.05 2.56 12.68
C ALA A 114 12.81 1.70 12.39
N LEU A 115 11.63 2.33 12.36
CA LEU A 115 10.38 1.67 12.02
C LEU A 115 10.11 1.87 10.52
N VAL A 116 9.98 0.78 9.77
CA VAL A 116 9.53 0.79 8.37
C VAL A 116 8.06 0.43 8.34
N GLU A 117 7.25 1.32 7.80
CA GLU A 117 5.80 1.21 7.78
C GLU A 117 5.23 1.16 6.38
N ARG A 118 4.03 0.58 6.27
CA ARG A 118 3.31 0.47 5.01
C ARG A 118 3.09 1.86 4.40
N GLY A 119 3.41 1.99 3.12
CA GLY A 119 3.30 3.23 2.36
C GLY A 119 4.59 4.05 2.31
N MET A 120 5.61 3.73 3.11
CA MET A 120 6.90 4.41 3.03
C MET A 120 7.58 4.14 1.68
N ARG A 121 8.25 5.16 1.14
CA ARG A 121 9.03 5.03 -0.10
C ARG A 121 10.33 4.28 0.14
N CYS A 122 10.63 3.37 -0.77
CA CYS A 122 11.80 2.51 -0.76
C CYS A 122 12.55 2.68 -2.08
N ARG A 123 13.84 2.99 -2.03
CA ARG A 123 14.72 2.93 -3.19
C ARG A 123 15.50 1.63 -3.19
N VAL A 124 15.40 0.87 -4.27
CA VAL A 124 16.11 -0.40 -4.39
C VAL A 124 17.60 -0.13 -4.59
N MET A 125 18.42 -0.75 -3.76
CA MET A 125 19.87 -0.61 -3.81
C MET A 125 20.48 -1.62 -4.80
N PRO A 126 21.64 -1.31 -5.40
CA PRO A 126 22.38 -2.28 -6.23
C PRO A 126 23.03 -3.41 -5.42
N GLU A 127 23.08 -3.26 -4.09
CA GLU A 127 23.60 -4.26 -3.17
C GLU A 127 22.72 -5.53 -3.17
N ARG A 128 23.34 -6.70 -3.21
CA ARG A 128 22.61 -7.98 -3.08
C ARG A 128 22.02 -8.10 -1.67
N ALA A 129 20.77 -8.52 -1.59
CA ALA A 129 20.14 -8.88 -0.33
C ALA A 129 20.72 -10.19 0.22
N PHE A 130 20.39 -10.49 1.48
CA PHE A 130 20.87 -11.70 2.16
C PHE A 130 20.30 -13.01 1.61
N ALA A 131 19.16 -12.97 0.91
CA ALA A 131 18.44 -14.14 0.43
C ALA A 131 17.78 -13.91 -0.92
N GLU A 132 17.45 -15.02 -1.59
CA GLU A 132 16.65 -15.03 -2.82
C GLU A 132 15.27 -14.42 -2.56
N ASN A 133 14.75 -13.64 -3.53
CA ASN A 133 13.49 -12.89 -3.44
C ASN A 133 13.46 -11.74 -2.41
N TYR A 134 14.61 -11.38 -1.82
CA TYR A 134 14.76 -10.14 -1.06
C TYR A 134 15.49 -9.10 -1.90
N HIS A 135 15.12 -7.84 -1.69
CA HIS A 135 15.82 -6.69 -2.25
C HIS A 135 16.33 -5.83 -1.11
N LYS A 136 17.59 -5.42 -1.20
CA LYS A 136 18.12 -4.41 -0.30
C LYS A 136 17.54 -3.07 -0.73
N VAL A 137 16.83 -2.42 0.18
CA VAL A 137 16.20 -1.13 -0.09
C VAL A 137 16.65 -0.09 0.93
N PHE A 138 16.66 1.16 0.50
CA PHE A 138 16.82 2.32 1.36
C PHE A 138 15.44 2.96 1.56
N VAL A 139 14.98 3.03 2.80
CA VAL A 139 13.71 3.65 3.17
C VAL A 139 14.02 5.05 3.68
N GLU A 140 13.79 6.06 2.85
CA GLU A 140 14.14 7.47 3.13
C GLU A 140 13.40 8.01 4.36
N GLU A 141 12.15 7.57 4.56
CA GLU A 141 11.24 8.05 5.61
C GLU A 141 11.44 7.33 6.96
N ALA A 142 12.28 6.29 7.00
CA ALA A 142 12.49 5.50 8.21
C ALA A 142 13.66 6.06 9.05
N GLY A 143 13.32 6.83 10.08
CA GLY A 143 14.29 7.43 11.00
C GLY A 143 14.96 8.71 10.47
N ALA A 144 15.87 9.30 11.25
CA ALA A 144 16.43 10.64 10.96
C ALA A 144 17.33 10.71 9.71
N ARG A 145 17.83 9.56 9.21
CA ARG A 145 18.74 9.48 8.06
C ARG A 145 18.29 8.45 7.02
N GLY A 146 17.07 7.93 7.13
CA GLY A 146 16.64 6.74 6.41
C GLY A 146 17.31 5.46 6.91
N VAL A 147 16.78 4.31 6.51
CA VAL A 147 17.28 3.00 6.93
C VAL A 147 17.51 2.07 5.74
N LYS A 148 18.56 1.25 5.80
CA LYS A 148 18.75 0.15 4.85
C LYS A 148 18.09 -1.10 5.40
N ALA A 149 17.24 -1.75 4.61
CA ALA A 149 16.53 -2.95 5.00
C ALA A 149 16.51 -3.96 3.85
N ASP A 150 16.60 -5.24 4.19
CA ASP A 150 16.32 -6.31 3.23
C ASP A 150 14.83 -6.66 3.28
N ILE A 151 14.12 -6.41 2.18
CA ILE A 151 12.67 -6.56 2.11
C ILE A 151 12.31 -7.59 1.04
N HIS A 152 11.44 -8.53 1.39
CA HIS A 152 10.91 -9.51 0.45
C HIS A 152 10.16 -8.82 -0.70
N ALA A 153 10.34 -9.29 -1.93
CA ALA A 153 9.75 -8.70 -3.14
C ALA A 153 8.22 -8.56 -3.05
N ALA A 154 7.53 -9.51 -2.40
CA ALA A 154 6.08 -9.46 -2.18
C ALA A 154 5.61 -8.29 -1.29
N HIS A 155 6.50 -7.67 -0.51
CA HIS A 155 6.22 -6.50 0.32
C HIS A 155 6.63 -5.18 -0.34
N LEU A 156 6.95 -5.20 -1.63
CA LEU A 156 7.28 -4.01 -2.41
C LEU A 156 6.26 -3.84 -3.52
N SER A 157 5.79 -2.61 -3.71
CA SER A 157 4.81 -2.28 -4.75
C SER A 157 5.26 -1.05 -5.54
N ARG A 158 5.08 -1.06 -6.86
CA ARG A 158 5.34 0.11 -7.72
C ARG A 158 4.29 1.20 -7.53
N THR A 159 3.08 0.79 -7.19
CA THR A 159 2.01 1.71 -6.82
C THR A 159 2.05 1.93 -5.31
N PRO A 160 1.81 3.16 -4.82
CA PRO A 160 1.59 3.34 -3.40
C PRO A 160 0.49 2.37 -2.97
N PRO A 161 0.68 1.59 -1.90
CA PRO A 161 -0.38 0.71 -1.42
C PRO A 161 -1.59 1.61 -1.22
N ALA A 162 -2.70 1.25 -1.87
CA ALA A 162 -3.94 1.98 -1.70
C ALA A 162 -4.15 2.14 -0.19
N ILE A 163 -4.04 3.39 0.28
CA ILE A 163 -4.56 3.75 1.58
C ILE A 163 -6.02 3.32 1.47
N PRO A 164 -6.45 2.28 2.20
CA PRO A 164 -7.59 1.49 1.77
C PRO A 164 -8.94 2.19 1.99
N VAL A 165 -8.99 3.52 2.00
CA VAL A 165 -10.13 4.18 2.60
C VAL A 165 -10.45 5.50 1.95
N SER A 166 -11.65 5.54 1.39
CA SER A 166 -12.37 6.77 1.14
C SER A 166 -12.61 7.61 2.39
N GLY A 167 -12.29 7.09 3.59
CA GLY A 167 -12.29 7.83 4.86
C GLY A 167 -13.57 8.59 5.10
N LYS A 168 -14.69 8.09 4.55
CA LYS A 168 -15.95 8.83 4.56
C LYS A 168 -16.48 8.76 5.97
N VAL A 169 -17.16 9.83 6.37
CA VAL A 169 -17.91 9.84 7.61
C VAL A 169 -18.88 8.66 7.60
N GLY A 170 -18.82 7.83 8.63
CA GLY A 170 -19.55 6.57 8.76
C GLY A 170 -18.77 5.31 8.39
N ASP A 171 -17.58 5.42 7.79
CA ASP A 171 -16.72 4.27 7.52
C ASP A 171 -16.24 3.64 8.86
N VAL A 172 -16.14 2.32 8.89
CA VAL A 172 -15.77 1.56 10.09
C VAL A 172 -14.35 0.99 9.96
N PHE A 173 -13.59 1.10 11.04
CA PHE A 173 -12.23 0.60 11.15
C PHE A 173 -11.96 -0.09 12.46
N TYR A 174 -10.88 -0.85 12.48
CA TYR A 174 -10.34 -1.48 13.68
C TYR A 174 -8.99 -0.86 14.01
N TYR A 175 -8.83 -0.45 15.26
CA TYR A 175 -7.59 0.11 15.78
C TYR A 175 -6.50 -0.96 15.84
N THR A 176 -5.32 -0.71 15.27
CA THR A 176 -4.18 -1.64 15.33
C THR A 176 -2.92 -0.99 15.89
N GLY A 177 -3.05 0.19 16.49
CA GLY A 177 -1.94 0.87 17.16
C GLY A 177 -1.72 0.39 18.59
N PRO A 178 -0.69 0.92 19.28
CA PRO A 178 -0.43 0.61 20.69
C PRO A 178 -1.58 1.11 21.61
N PRO A 179 -1.84 0.47 22.75
CA PRO A 179 -2.90 0.92 23.67
C PRO A 179 -2.77 2.40 24.04
N ARG A 180 -3.88 3.13 24.07
CA ARG A 180 -3.91 4.57 24.42
C ARG A 180 -4.82 4.84 25.60
N LEU A 181 -4.33 5.61 26.57
CA LEU A 181 -5.12 6.06 27.72
C LEU A 181 -5.79 7.40 27.41
N GLY A 182 -7.10 7.45 27.56
CA GLY A 182 -7.95 8.63 27.41
C GLY A 182 -8.00 9.45 28.69
N ARG A 183 -8.61 10.64 28.61
CA ARG A 183 -8.68 11.56 29.76
C ARG A 183 -9.50 11.00 30.92
N ASP A 184 -10.50 10.19 30.60
CA ASP A 184 -11.40 9.56 31.56
C ASP A 184 -10.84 8.24 32.14
N GLY A 185 -9.58 7.90 31.82
CA GLY A 185 -8.98 6.61 32.18
C GLY A 185 -9.46 5.43 31.33
N ALA A 186 -10.28 5.69 30.29
CA ALA A 186 -10.64 4.70 29.28
C ALA A 186 -9.40 4.32 28.43
N GLU A 187 -9.24 3.06 28.10
CA GLU A 187 -8.09 2.58 27.33
C GLU A 187 -8.55 2.07 25.96
N LEU A 188 -8.05 2.68 24.89
CA LEU A 188 -8.28 2.23 23.52
C LEU A 188 -7.35 1.06 23.23
N GLN A 189 -7.92 -0.14 23.12
CA GLN A 189 -7.18 -1.37 22.88
C GLN A 189 -7.06 -1.70 21.37
N PRO A 190 -5.99 -2.39 20.94
CA PRO A 190 -5.92 -2.97 19.61
C PRO A 190 -7.12 -3.91 19.36
N GLY A 191 -7.69 -3.83 18.17
CA GLY A 191 -8.89 -4.54 17.73
C GLY A 191 -10.19 -3.82 18.04
N GLU A 192 -10.17 -2.67 18.71
CA GLU A 192 -11.40 -1.91 18.92
C GLU A 192 -11.92 -1.28 17.63
N GLN A 193 -13.22 -1.41 17.44
CA GLN A 193 -13.93 -0.86 16.31
C GLN A 193 -14.20 0.64 16.52
N GLY A 194 -13.77 1.45 15.56
CA GLY A 194 -14.01 2.89 15.49
C GLY A 194 -14.78 3.26 14.22
N GLU A 195 -15.67 4.23 14.33
CA GLU A 195 -16.41 4.82 13.22
C GLU A 195 -15.82 6.19 12.90
N VAL A 196 -15.56 6.48 11.63
CA VAL A 196 -15.06 7.78 11.18
C VAL A 196 -16.14 8.83 11.34
N VAL A 197 -15.82 9.89 12.06
CA VAL A 197 -16.71 11.05 12.27
C VAL A 197 -16.31 12.21 11.37
N GLU A 198 -15.01 12.39 11.15
CA GLU A 198 -14.46 13.47 10.32
C GLU A 198 -13.01 13.15 9.90
N GLU A 199 -12.46 13.98 9.02
CA GLU A 199 -11.04 13.95 8.70
C GLU A 199 -10.21 14.21 9.97
N GLY A 200 -9.07 13.53 10.07
CA GLY A 200 -8.20 13.69 11.22
C GLY A 200 -7.52 15.05 11.24
N VAL A 201 -7.10 15.47 12.44
CA VAL A 201 -6.41 16.75 12.66
C VAL A 201 -5.00 16.74 12.06
N LEU A 202 -4.41 15.55 11.89
CA LEU A 202 -3.09 15.34 11.30
C LEU A 202 -3.20 14.85 9.84
N PRO A 203 -2.25 15.24 8.96
CA PRO A 203 -2.19 14.70 7.61
C PRO A 203 -2.13 13.16 7.63
N GLY A 204 -3.00 12.50 6.86
CA GLY A 204 -3.05 11.04 6.83
C GLY A 204 -3.62 10.40 8.12
N SER A 205 -4.45 11.13 8.86
CA SER A 205 -5.21 10.58 9.99
C SER A 205 -6.72 10.73 9.78
N LEU A 206 -7.49 9.90 10.47
CA LEU A 206 -8.94 9.98 10.54
C LEU A 206 -9.35 10.23 11.99
N ARG A 207 -10.45 10.95 12.19
CA ARG A 207 -11.02 11.14 13.52
C ARG A 207 -12.11 10.11 13.73
N LEU A 208 -11.88 9.18 14.65
CA LEU A 208 -12.80 8.09 14.92
C LEU A 208 -13.43 8.20 16.30
N ARG A 209 -14.65 7.69 16.39
CA ARG A 209 -15.37 7.43 17.63
C ARG A 209 -15.34 5.92 17.90
N PHE A 210 -14.79 5.53 19.04
CA PHE A 210 -14.76 4.13 19.46
C PHE A 210 -15.84 3.87 20.52
N ALA A 211 -16.35 2.64 20.57
CA ALA A 211 -17.44 2.31 21.49
C ALA A 211 -17.03 2.39 22.97
N ASN A 212 -15.77 2.07 23.29
CA ASN A 212 -15.25 2.04 24.66
C ASN A 212 -14.31 3.22 24.97
N PHE A 213 -14.12 4.13 24.01
CA PHE A 213 -13.28 5.30 24.17
C PHE A 213 -14.12 6.54 23.81
N PRO A 214 -14.65 7.26 24.81
CA PRO A 214 -15.67 8.30 24.61
C PRO A 214 -15.12 9.53 23.86
N ASP A 215 -13.82 9.77 23.97
CA ASP A 215 -13.14 10.87 23.29
C ASP A 215 -12.98 10.59 21.79
N LEU A 216 -13.21 11.61 20.95
CA LEU A 216 -12.87 11.51 19.53
C LEU A 216 -11.36 11.45 19.35
N CYS A 217 -10.89 10.40 18.70
CA CYS A 217 -9.47 10.12 18.54
C CYS A 217 -9.03 10.37 17.11
N SER A 218 -8.05 11.27 16.92
CA SER A 218 -7.31 11.36 15.66
C SER A 218 -6.33 10.19 15.60
N VAL A 219 -6.56 9.27 14.67
CA VAL A 219 -5.75 8.07 14.49
C VAL A 219 -5.21 8.06 13.08
N GLU A 220 -3.89 7.95 12.98
CA GLU A 220 -3.20 7.84 11.69
C GLU A 220 -3.65 6.58 10.97
N LEU A 221 -3.78 6.66 9.65
CA LEU A 221 -4.26 5.57 8.80
C LEU A 221 -3.44 4.28 8.95
N ARG A 222 -2.16 4.40 9.33
CA ARG A 222 -1.26 3.27 9.65
C ARG A 222 -1.72 2.41 10.84
N HIS A 223 -2.50 2.98 11.75
CA HIS A 223 -3.05 2.31 12.92
C HIS A 223 -4.51 1.87 12.74
N LEU A 224 -4.99 1.85 11.49
CA LEU A 224 -6.38 1.51 11.16
C LEU A 224 -6.40 0.38 10.14
N ARG A 225 -7.34 -0.55 10.31
CA ARG A 225 -7.64 -1.60 9.33
C ARG A 225 -9.15 -1.65 9.05
N PRO A 226 -9.56 -1.81 7.78
CA PRO A 226 -10.98 -1.97 7.45
C PRO A 226 -11.52 -3.35 7.88
N GLU A 227 -10.65 -4.36 7.97
CA GLU A 227 -10.99 -5.72 8.36
C GLU A 227 -10.73 -5.94 9.86
N PRO A 228 -11.58 -6.73 10.54
CA PRO A 228 -11.35 -7.10 11.94
C PRO A 228 -10.07 -7.94 12.06
N PRO A 229 -9.27 -7.77 13.13
CA PRO A 229 -8.10 -8.60 13.33
C PRO A 229 -8.49 -10.08 13.45
N PRO A 230 -7.68 -11.01 12.90
CA PRO A 230 -7.96 -12.43 12.97
C PRO A 230 -8.06 -12.88 14.43
N VAL A 231 -9.21 -13.45 14.79
CA VAL A 231 -9.47 -13.97 16.13
C VAL A 231 -8.64 -15.24 16.29
N LEU A 232 -7.48 -15.14 16.94
CA LEU A 232 -6.63 -16.30 17.18
C LEU A 232 -7.36 -17.28 18.13
N PRO A 233 -7.47 -18.58 17.78
CA PRO A 233 -8.04 -19.58 18.66
C PRO A 233 -7.07 -19.83 19.82
N GLY A 234 -7.24 -19.07 20.90
CA GLY A 234 -6.37 -19.14 22.09
C GLY A 234 -6.50 -17.98 23.06
N SER A 235 -7.09 -16.85 22.67
CA SER A 235 -7.30 -15.67 23.53
C SER A 235 -8.71 -15.59 24.15
N CYS A 236 -9.34 -16.75 24.39
CA CYS A 236 -10.70 -16.84 24.92
C CYS A 236 -10.89 -16.24 26.33
N LEU A 237 -9.83 -15.94 27.09
CA LEU A 237 -9.98 -15.41 28.45
C LEU A 237 -10.25 -13.89 28.52
N LEU A 238 -9.97 -13.11 27.47
CA LEU A 238 -10.28 -11.68 27.44
C LEU A 238 -11.55 -11.34 26.62
N GLY A 239 -11.83 -12.13 25.56
CA GLY A 239 -13.05 -11.98 24.75
C GLY A 239 -14.34 -12.39 25.46
N LEU A 240 -14.29 -13.39 26.35
CA LEU A 240 -15.45 -13.79 27.16
C LEU A 240 -15.88 -12.68 28.13
N CYS A 241 -14.96 -11.87 28.65
CA CYS A 241 -15.30 -10.73 29.52
C CYS A 241 -16.07 -9.63 28.77
N ALA A 242 -15.74 -9.36 27.51
CA ALA A 242 -16.45 -8.36 26.71
C ALA A 242 -17.86 -8.83 26.30
N CYS A 243 -18.00 -10.11 25.93
CA CYS A 243 -19.30 -10.71 25.61
C CYS A 243 -20.19 -10.85 26.86
N LEU A 244 -19.64 -11.23 28.01
CA LEU A 244 -20.38 -11.32 29.28
C LEU A 244 -20.82 -9.93 29.80
N ARG A 245 -20.02 -8.87 29.60
CA ARG A 245 -20.43 -7.49 29.93
C ARG A 245 -21.57 -6.98 29.04
N ARG A 246 -21.60 -7.38 27.76
CA ARG A 246 -22.74 -7.08 26.87
C ARG A 246 -23.99 -7.88 27.26
N PHE A 247 -23.83 -9.12 27.72
CA PHE A 247 -24.96 -9.95 28.19
C PHE A 247 -25.54 -9.47 29.53
N SER A 248 -24.70 -9.01 30.47
CA SER A 248 -25.17 -8.46 31.76
C SER A 248 -25.88 -7.13 31.60
N ALA A 249 -25.37 -6.22 30.75
CA ALA A 249 -26.05 -4.95 30.45
C ALA A 249 -27.38 -5.15 29.69
N TRP A 250 -27.46 -6.18 28.86
CA TRP A 250 -28.68 -6.57 28.16
C TRP A 250 -29.72 -7.20 29.10
N LEU A 251 -29.30 -8.08 30.02
CA LEU A 251 -30.18 -8.66 31.06
C LEU A 251 -30.74 -7.60 32.02
N CYS A 252 -29.94 -6.62 32.43
CA CYS A 252 -30.40 -5.52 33.28
C CYS A 252 -31.47 -4.63 32.61
N ARG A 253 -31.58 -4.64 31.27
CA ARG A 253 -32.63 -3.91 30.53
C ARG A 253 -33.93 -4.71 30.35
N PHE A 254 -33.89 -6.03 30.51
CA PHE A 254 -35.07 -6.90 30.37
C PHE A 254 -35.77 -7.24 31.70
N ILE A 255 -35.12 -7.05 32.85
CA ILE A 255 -35.66 -7.38 34.18
C ILE A 255 -35.89 -6.11 35.03
N ALA A 256 -36.27 -4.98 34.41
CA ALA A 256 -36.80 -3.84 35.16
C ALA A 256 -38.33 -3.94 35.19
N PRO A 257 -38.97 -4.25 36.34
CA PRO A 257 -40.41 -4.25 36.44
C PRO A 257 -40.94 -2.81 36.43
N ALA A 258 -41.98 -2.58 35.64
CA ALA A 258 -42.81 -1.40 35.69
C ALA A 258 -43.57 -1.35 37.04
N SER A 259 -43.34 -0.33 37.86
CA SER A 259 -44.24 0.11 38.95
C SER A 259 -43.79 1.48 39.47
N ALA A 260 -44.47 2.55 39.05
CA ALA A 260 -45.41 3.37 39.87
C ALA A 260 -44.72 4.28 40.90
N ARG A 261 -44.76 5.62 40.74
CA ARG A 261 -45.81 6.58 41.18
C ARG A 261 -45.93 6.76 42.71
N ALA A 262 -45.98 8.03 43.12
CA ALA A 262 -46.27 8.59 44.46
C ALA A 262 -45.11 8.40 45.48
N SER A 263 -44.74 9.31 46.38
CA SER A 263 -45.31 10.53 46.98
C SER A 263 -44.10 11.29 47.61
N GLY A 264 -43.92 12.60 47.44
CA GLY A 264 -44.43 13.60 48.37
C GLY A 264 -44.01 13.38 49.83
N VAL A 265 -42.90 14.00 50.29
CA VAL A 265 -42.66 14.52 51.66
C VAL A 265 -41.44 15.46 51.62
N GLN A 266 -41.65 16.74 51.96
CA GLN A 266 -40.63 17.69 52.44
C GLN A 266 -40.37 17.39 53.93
N PRO A 267 -39.15 17.59 54.47
CA PRO A 267 -39.05 18.68 55.45
C PRO A 267 -37.68 19.38 55.59
N SER A 268 -37.79 20.68 55.88
CA SER A 268 -37.04 21.50 56.85
C SER A 268 -35.50 21.51 56.91
N ASN A 269 -34.96 22.67 56.55
CA ASN A 269 -34.01 23.49 57.33
C ASN A 269 -33.40 22.86 58.59
N PHE A 270 -32.08 22.65 58.60
CA PHE A 270 -31.28 22.82 59.80
C PHE A 270 -29.96 23.53 59.49
N ARG A 271 -29.85 24.71 60.10
CA ARG A 271 -28.72 25.63 60.12
C ARG A 271 -27.86 25.22 61.32
N PHE A 272 -26.57 24.95 61.15
CA PHE A 272 -25.64 25.00 62.28
C PHE A 272 -24.34 25.71 61.89
N ARG A 273 -23.96 26.58 62.82
CA ARG A 273 -22.93 27.62 62.76
C ARG A 273 -21.65 27.06 63.38
N ALA A 274 -20.52 27.44 62.78
CA ALA A 274 -19.16 27.62 63.30
C ALA A 274 -18.72 26.95 64.63
N ARG A 275 -17.49 26.40 64.59
CA ARG A 275 -16.51 26.70 65.64
C ARG A 275 -15.08 26.59 65.11
N ASP A 276 -14.37 27.71 65.23
CA ASP A 276 -12.91 27.81 65.24
C ASP A 276 -12.32 27.03 66.41
N GLY A 277 -11.04 26.66 66.29
CA GLY A 277 -10.24 26.15 67.38
C GLY A 277 -8.85 25.71 66.94
N THR A 278 -7.96 26.71 66.87
CA THR A 278 -6.50 26.69 67.14
C THR A 278 -5.65 25.51 66.68
#